data_AF-A0A6P8BRA6-F1
#
_entry.id   AF-A0A6P8BRA6-F1
#
_cell.length_a   1.000
_cell.length_b   1.000
_cell.length_c   1.000
_cell.angle_alpha   90.00
_cell.angle_beta   90.00
_cell.angle_gamma   90.00
#
_symmetry.space_group_name_H-M   'P 1'
#
loop_
_entity.id
_entity.type
_entity.pdbx_description
1 polymer ?
#
loop_
_entity_poly.entity_id
_entity_poly.type
_entity_poly.pdbx_seq_one_letter_code
_entity_poly.pdbx_strand_id
1 'polypeptide(L)'
;MVFEHLQKEFDAVRTSQSQEIFLDGEQWNDGLLATIRERVHMEADRKVMPGDFSSGADFLEKITYKAGNKVICGLEGARIGIQYETFFAGEPCEIYHVVLESKSFLEKMTVQEHTVPFFLPIREVENDLLSSNAMKFIDHVGELLQAYVDRREQVRLIKELYGNQILDLYNSLPFHMIEFVLDDSDCKITVTLRYTDLLCVLPTRARVLAWPVHHSRRNCPSPGSIYNRKGNGVFGSQPSPIRLSYAEEAFRMMSLPEAYAELVLNLPQVLEQILQQKGA
;
A
#
# COMPACT_ATOMS: atom_id res chain seq x y z
N MET A 1 11.00 -20.87 -4.16
CA MET A 1 10.01 -20.14 -3.32
C MET A 1 8.68 -20.05 -4.07
N VAL A 2 7.53 -19.86 -3.40
CA VAL A 2 6.19 -19.79 -4.05
C VAL A 2 6.18 -18.76 -5.19
N PHE A 3 6.80 -17.60 -4.99
CA PHE A 3 6.94 -16.57 -6.02
C PHE A 3 7.60 -17.09 -7.31
N GLU A 4 8.75 -17.74 -7.22
CA GLU A 4 9.47 -18.25 -8.41
C GLU A 4 8.69 -19.35 -9.13
N HIS A 5 7.91 -20.14 -8.39
CA HIS A 5 7.07 -21.17 -8.96
C HIS A 5 5.91 -20.56 -9.75
N LEU A 6 5.14 -19.67 -9.12
CA LEU A 6 4.01 -18.99 -9.76
C LEU A 6 4.48 -18.11 -10.92
N GLN A 7 5.58 -17.37 -10.78
CA GLN A 7 6.14 -16.57 -11.88
C GLN A 7 6.41 -17.44 -13.11
N LYS A 8 7.04 -18.61 -12.94
CA LYS A 8 7.31 -19.54 -14.04
C LYS A 8 6.03 -20.11 -14.65
N GLU A 9 5.04 -20.41 -13.83
CA GLU A 9 3.75 -20.94 -14.30
C GLU A 9 3.00 -19.90 -15.15
N PHE A 10 2.90 -18.66 -14.67
CA PHE A 10 2.29 -17.56 -15.42
C PHE A 10 3.07 -17.21 -16.69
N ASP A 11 4.41 -17.24 -16.64
CA ASP A 11 5.26 -17.04 -17.82
C ASP A 11 5.07 -18.15 -18.87
N ALA A 12 4.91 -19.39 -18.45
CA ALA A 12 4.62 -20.50 -19.35
C ALA A 12 3.24 -20.36 -20.00
N VAL A 13 2.23 -19.90 -19.25
CA VAL A 13 0.91 -19.59 -19.81
C VAL A 13 1.01 -18.46 -20.82
N ARG A 14 1.68 -17.35 -20.48
CA ARG A 14 1.91 -16.22 -21.37
C ARG A 14 2.67 -16.60 -22.65
N THR A 15 3.65 -17.51 -22.56
CA THR A 15 4.41 -17.98 -23.72
C THR A 15 3.59 -18.90 -24.62
N SER A 16 2.65 -19.64 -24.03
CA SER A 16 1.78 -20.57 -24.76
C SER A 16 0.40 -19.99 -25.09
N GLN A 17 0.14 -18.73 -24.74
CA GLN A 17 -1.15 -18.08 -24.98
C GLN A 17 -1.37 -17.91 -26.48
N SER A 18 -2.57 -18.25 -26.92
CA SER A 18 -2.99 -18.10 -28.31
C SER A 18 -3.67 -16.75 -28.54
N GLN A 19 -4.29 -16.20 -27.49
CA GLN A 19 -5.05 -14.97 -27.55
C GLN A 19 -4.95 -14.21 -26.22
N GLU A 20 -4.83 -12.89 -26.30
CA GLU A 20 -4.98 -11.97 -25.17
C GLU A 20 -6.17 -11.05 -25.45
N ILE A 21 -7.16 -11.07 -24.56
CA ILE A 21 -8.39 -10.27 -24.67
C ILE A 21 -8.33 -9.13 -23.66
N PHE A 22 -8.36 -7.90 -24.16
CA PHE A 22 -8.48 -6.71 -23.33
C PHE A 22 -9.96 -6.48 -23.01
N LEU A 23 -10.28 -6.50 -21.73
CA LEU A 23 -11.62 -6.31 -21.22
C LEU A 23 -11.82 -4.87 -20.79
N ASP A 24 -12.91 -4.27 -21.25
CA ASP A 24 -13.44 -3.06 -20.63
C ASP A 24 -14.16 -3.37 -19.31
N GLY A 25 -14.60 -2.32 -18.61
CA GLY A 25 -15.22 -2.44 -17.29
C GLY A 25 -16.54 -3.22 -17.28
N GLU A 26 -17.26 -3.30 -18.41
CA GLU A 26 -18.54 -4.02 -18.50
C GLU A 26 -18.35 -5.50 -18.88
N GLN A 27 -17.30 -5.79 -19.66
CA GLN A 27 -16.93 -7.14 -20.09
C GLN A 27 -16.34 -7.98 -18.95
N TRP A 28 -15.71 -7.35 -17.96
CA TRP A 28 -15.31 -8.02 -16.72
C TRP A 28 -16.53 -8.20 -15.80
N ASN A 29 -17.11 -9.40 -15.81
CA ASN A 29 -18.29 -9.75 -15.02
C ASN A 29 -18.28 -11.21 -14.55
N ASP A 30 -19.20 -11.55 -13.63
CA ASP A 30 -19.34 -12.89 -13.06
C ASP A 30 -19.60 -13.98 -14.14
N GLY A 31 -20.26 -13.62 -15.24
CA GLY A 31 -20.52 -14.55 -16.36
C GLY A 31 -19.24 -14.95 -17.10
N LEU A 32 -18.34 -13.99 -17.33
CA LEU A 32 -17.02 -14.28 -17.89
C LEU A 32 -16.22 -15.17 -16.93
N LEU A 33 -16.20 -14.85 -15.64
CA LEU A 33 -15.47 -15.66 -14.66
C LEU A 33 -16.02 -17.09 -14.57
N ALA A 34 -17.34 -17.27 -14.67
CA ALA A 34 -17.97 -18.60 -14.76
C ALA A 34 -17.54 -19.36 -16.03
N THR A 35 -17.39 -18.66 -17.16
CA THR A 35 -16.91 -19.25 -18.43
C THR A 35 -15.46 -19.71 -18.33
N ILE A 36 -14.59 -18.89 -17.71
CA ILE A 36 -13.19 -19.26 -17.46
C ILE A 36 -13.14 -20.49 -16.56
N ARG A 37 -13.96 -20.50 -15.50
CA ARG A 37 -14.07 -21.60 -14.56
C ARG A 37 -14.51 -22.91 -15.23
N GLU A 38 -15.57 -22.86 -16.02
CA GLU A 38 -16.07 -24.02 -16.76
C GLU A 38 -14.97 -24.60 -17.66
N ARG A 39 -14.24 -23.74 -18.37
CA ARG A 39 -13.14 -24.15 -19.25
C ARG A 39 -12.03 -24.90 -18.51
N VAL A 40 -11.57 -24.39 -17.37
CA VAL A 40 -10.47 -25.04 -16.62
C VAL A 40 -10.89 -26.39 -16.04
N HIS A 41 -12.16 -26.55 -15.68
CA HIS A 41 -12.72 -27.84 -15.25
C HIS A 41 -12.84 -28.83 -16.42
N MET A 42 -13.37 -28.39 -17.57
CA MET A 42 -13.45 -29.24 -18.76
C MET A 42 -12.07 -29.72 -19.22
N GLU A 43 -11.05 -28.85 -19.16
CA GLU A 43 -9.67 -29.23 -19.49
C GLU A 43 -9.11 -30.27 -18.50
N ALA A 44 -9.37 -30.09 -17.21
CA ALA A 44 -8.93 -31.01 -16.17
C ALA A 44 -9.57 -32.39 -16.32
N ASP A 45 -10.89 -32.46 -16.51
CA ASP A 45 -11.63 -33.71 -16.69
C ASP A 45 -11.17 -34.49 -17.92
N ARG A 46 -10.89 -33.77 -19.03
CA ARG A 46 -10.37 -34.36 -20.27
C ARG A 46 -8.99 -34.99 -20.09
N LYS A 47 -8.12 -34.39 -19.28
CA LYS A 47 -6.78 -34.96 -18.97
C LYS A 47 -6.87 -36.22 -18.09
N VAL A 48 -7.95 -36.40 -17.32
CA VAL A 48 -8.18 -37.56 -16.44
C VAL A 48 -8.79 -38.77 -17.19
N MET A 49 -9.47 -38.55 -18.33
CA MET A 49 -10.08 -39.60 -19.15
C MET A 49 -9.39 -39.73 -20.52
N PRO A 50 -8.24 -40.41 -20.63
CA PRO A 50 -7.46 -40.52 -21.87
C PRO A 50 -8.04 -41.50 -22.92
N GLY A 51 -9.33 -41.85 -22.85
CA GLY A 51 -9.98 -42.83 -23.74
C GLY A 51 -10.74 -42.19 -24.90
N ASP A 52 -10.29 -42.47 -26.12
CA ASP A 52 -10.99 -42.32 -27.42
C ASP A 52 -11.47 -40.93 -27.85
N PHE A 53 -10.54 -40.02 -28.19
CA PHE A 53 -10.74 -39.05 -29.28
C PHE A 53 -9.41 -38.74 -29.99
N SER A 54 -8.96 -39.65 -30.86
CA SER A 54 -8.06 -39.30 -31.96
C SER A 54 -8.86 -38.58 -33.05
N SER A 55 -9.29 -37.34 -32.79
CA SER A 55 -9.85 -36.37 -33.76
C SER A 55 -10.01 -35.02 -33.06
N GLY A 56 -9.06 -34.10 -33.26
CA GLY A 56 -9.11 -32.75 -32.68
C GLY A 56 -8.12 -32.54 -31.53
N ALA A 57 -6.82 -32.66 -31.82
CA ALA A 57 -5.78 -31.93 -31.10
C ALA A 57 -5.87 -30.41 -31.42
N ASP A 58 -7.08 -29.88 -31.46
CA ASP A 58 -7.33 -28.46 -31.66
C ASP A 58 -7.17 -27.83 -30.30
N PHE A 59 -5.94 -27.37 -30.06
CA PHE A 59 -5.58 -26.21 -29.25
C PHE A 59 -6.80 -25.62 -28.55
N LEU A 60 -7.06 -26.02 -27.30
CA LEU A 60 -7.92 -25.21 -26.46
C LEU A 60 -7.20 -23.86 -26.39
N GLU A 61 -7.76 -22.86 -27.05
CA GLU A 61 -7.16 -21.54 -27.19
C GLU A 61 -6.79 -21.08 -25.78
N LYS A 62 -5.48 -20.94 -25.54
CA LYS A 62 -4.99 -20.45 -24.24
C LYS A 62 -5.24 -18.96 -24.23
N ILE A 63 -6.42 -18.59 -23.76
CA ILE A 63 -6.87 -17.21 -23.68
C ILE A 63 -6.43 -16.64 -22.34
N THR A 64 -5.77 -15.49 -22.40
CA THR A 64 -5.55 -14.61 -21.25
C THR A 64 -6.47 -13.41 -21.35
N TYR A 65 -6.96 -12.95 -20.21
CA TYR A 65 -7.92 -11.85 -20.11
C TYR A 65 -7.29 -10.72 -19.32
N LYS A 66 -7.13 -9.54 -19.91
CA LYS A 66 -6.56 -8.37 -19.23
C LYS A 66 -7.66 -7.37 -18.89
N ALA A 67 -7.87 -7.11 -17.60
CA ALA A 67 -8.88 -6.18 -17.10
C ALA A 67 -8.22 -5.16 -16.16
N GLY A 68 -7.95 -3.95 -16.65
CA GLY A 68 -7.19 -2.96 -15.90
C GLY A 68 -5.76 -3.46 -15.62
N ASN A 69 -5.38 -3.51 -14.35
CA ASN A 69 -4.04 -3.93 -13.92
C ASN A 69 -3.94 -5.43 -13.56
N LYS A 70 -4.96 -6.24 -13.89
CA LYS A 70 -4.96 -7.68 -13.66
C LYS A 70 -5.05 -8.48 -14.95
N VAL A 71 -4.34 -9.61 -14.98
CA VAL A 71 -4.39 -10.61 -16.04
C VAL A 71 -4.92 -11.91 -15.44
N ILE A 72 -5.99 -12.44 -16.03
CA ILE A 72 -6.68 -13.66 -15.62
C ILE A 72 -6.43 -14.74 -16.66
N CYS A 73 -6.06 -15.94 -16.22
CA CYS A 73 -5.81 -17.07 -17.10
C CYS A 73 -6.22 -18.40 -16.46
N GLY A 74 -6.50 -19.38 -17.33
CA GLY A 74 -6.67 -20.76 -16.89
C GLY A 74 -5.31 -21.40 -16.63
N LEU A 75 -5.18 -22.08 -15.49
CA LEU A 75 -4.03 -22.88 -15.11
C LEU A 75 -4.38 -24.37 -15.13
N GLU A 76 -3.37 -25.23 -15.15
CA GLU A 76 -3.60 -26.68 -15.18
C GLU A 76 -4.28 -27.16 -13.89
N GLY A 77 -5.18 -28.15 -14.01
CA GLY A 77 -5.81 -28.79 -12.85
C GLY A 77 -7.00 -28.00 -12.26
N ALA A 78 -7.86 -27.43 -13.12
CA ALA A 78 -9.04 -26.67 -12.70
C ALA A 78 -8.73 -25.43 -11.83
N ARG A 79 -7.58 -24.80 -12.10
CA ARG A 79 -7.10 -23.62 -11.38
C ARG A 79 -7.25 -22.37 -12.24
N ILE A 80 -7.52 -21.24 -11.59
CA ILE A 80 -7.58 -19.91 -12.23
C ILE A 80 -6.44 -19.08 -11.65
N GLY A 81 -5.57 -18.60 -12.51
CA GLY A 81 -4.49 -17.70 -12.16
C GLY A 81 -4.90 -16.25 -12.35
N ILE A 82 -4.59 -15.42 -11.36
CA ILE A 82 -4.67 -13.96 -11.43
C ILE A 82 -3.30 -13.38 -11.17
N GLN A 83 -2.81 -12.57 -12.12
CA GLN A 83 -1.61 -11.77 -12.00
C GLN A 83 -2.03 -10.31 -11.83
N TYR A 84 -1.56 -9.65 -10.77
CA TYR A 84 -1.74 -8.23 -10.52
C TYR A 84 -0.45 -7.48 -10.82
N GLU A 85 -0.53 -6.58 -11.78
CA GLU A 85 0.51 -5.61 -12.10
C GLU A 85 0.25 -4.36 -11.23
N THR A 86 1.26 -3.89 -10.49
CA THR A 86 1.13 -2.65 -9.72
C THR A 86 1.97 -1.55 -10.36
N PHE A 87 1.53 -0.30 -10.21
CA PHE A 87 2.18 0.84 -10.82
C PHE A 87 2.30 1.98 -9.82
N PHE A 88 3.32 2.81 -9.97
CA PHE A 88 3.43 4.05 -9.22
C PHE A 88 3.92 5.17 -10.14
N ALA A 89 3.17 6.26 -10.21
CA ALA A 89 3.43 7.37 -11.14
C ALA A 89 3.61 6.94 -12.62
N GLY A 90 2.91 5.89 -13.04
CA GLY A 90 2.99 5.32 -14.40
C GLY A 90 4.08 4.27 -14.60
N GLU A 91 5.01 4.12 -13.65
CA GLU A 91 6.09 3.13 -13.72
C GLU A 91 5.67 1.80 -13.09
N PRO A 92 6.03 0.66 -13.71
CA PRO A 92 5.71 -0.66 -13.17
C PRO A 92 6.50 -0.92 -11.88
N CYS A 93 5.81 -1.49 -10.89
CA CYS A 93 6.36 -1.94 -9.62
C CYS A 93 6.38 -3.49 -9.59
N GLU A 94 6.03 -4.11 -8.46
CA GLU A 94 5.99 -5.57 -8.35
C GLU A 94 4.74 -6.18 -8.96
N ILE A 95 4.90 -7.44 -9.34
CA ILE A 95 3.82 -8.31 -9.79
C ILE A 95 3.46 -9.26 -8.66
N TYR A 96 2.15 -9.41 -8.42
CA TYR A 96 1.61 -10.36 -7.45
C TYR A 96 0.75 -11.40 -8.14
N HIS A 97 0.70 -12.60 -7.57
CA HIS A 97 -0.06 -13.72 -8.11
C HIS A 97 -1.03 -14.23 -7.05
N VAL A 98 -2.22 -14.63 -7.50
CA VAL A 98 -3.22 -15.37 -6.72
C VAL A 98 -3.73 -16.52 -7.59
N VAL A 99 -3.77 -17.71 -7.02
CA VAL A 99 -4.32 -18.90 -7.66
C VAL A 99 -5.59 -19.31 -6.91
N LEU A 100 -6.69 -19.31 -7.65
CA LEU A 100 -7.97 -19.82 -7.19
C LEU A 100 -8.15 -21.24 -7.66
N GLU A 101 -8.63 -22.10 -6.77
CA GLU A 101 -8.97 -23.48 -7.07
C GLU A 101 -10.42 -23.73 -6.69
N SER A 102 -11.07 -24.61 -7.46
CA SER A 102 -12.30 -25.26 -7.03
C SER A 102 -12.21 -26.74 -7.33
N LYS A 103 -12.64 -27.60 -6.40
CA LYS A 103 -12.62 -29.06 -6.61
C LYS A 103 -13.67 -29.52 -7.61
N SER A 104 -14.76 -28.76 -7.74
CA SER A 104 -15.87 -29.00 -8.66
C SER A 104 -16.48 -27.67 -9.07
N PHE A 105 -17.15 -27.62 -10.23
CA PHE A 105 -17.87 -26.42 -10.68
C PHE A 105 -18.92 -25.93 -9.66
N LEU A 106 -19.49 -26.85 -8.86
CA LEU A 106 -20.53 -26.56 -7.86
C LEU A 106 -19.96 -26.18 -6.48
N GLU A 107 -18.67 -26.44 -6.24
CA GLU A 107 -18.05 -26.10 -4.96
C GLU A 107 -17.70 -24.61 -4.88
N LYS A 108 -17.33 -24.13 -3.70
CA LYS A 108 -16.82 -22.76 -3.56
C LYS A 108 -15.38 -22.68 -4.07
N MET A 109 -15.00 -21.56 -4.67
CA MET A 109 -13.60 -21.27 -4.93
C MET A 109 -12.87 -20.98 -3.63
N THR A 110 -11.58 -21.32 -3.58
CA THR A 110 -10.67 -21.02 -2.47
C THR A 110 -9.32 -20.53 -2.99
N VAL A 111 -8.63 -19.72 -2.20
CA VAL A 111 -7.26 -19.29 -2.48
C VAL A 111 -6.28 -20.41 -2.13
N GLN A 112 -5.66 -21.00 -3.15
CA GLN A 112 -4.73 -22.10 -3.02
C GLN A 112 -3.30 -21.58 -2.77
N GLU A 113 -2.78 -20.74 -3.67
CA GLU A 113 -1.45 -20.15 -3.59
C GLU A 113 -1.48 -18.65 -3.91
N HIS A 114 -0.57 -17.88 -3.32
CA HIS A 114 -0.43 -16.47 -3.64
C HIS A 114 0.96 -15.93 -3.28
N THR A 115 1.31 -14.78 -3.85
CA THR A 115 2.50 -14.00 -3.49
C THR A 115 2.15 -12.71 -2.73
N VAL A 116 0.87 -12.51 -2.40
CA VAL A 116 0.40 -11.38 -1.58
C VAL A 116 1.15 -11.36 -0.24
N PRO A 117 1.73 -10.20 0.17
CA PRO A 117 2.44 -10.07 1.44
C PRO A 117 1.62 -10.55 2.64
N PHE A 118 2.24 -11.30 3.54
CA PHE A 118 1.56 -11.99 4.65
C PHE A 118 0.80 -11.06 5.61
N PHE A 119 1.16 -9.78 5.65
CA PHE A 119 0.54 -8.76 6.50
C PHE A 119 -0.67 -8.09 5.84
N LEU A 120 -0.99 -8.42 4.58
CA LEU A 120 -2.21 -7.99 3.91
C LEU A 120 -3.33 -9.02 4.14
N PRO A 121 -4.58 -8.57 4.38
CA PRO A 121 -5.67 -9.42 4.86
C PRO A 121 -6.34 -10.29 3.78
N ILE A 122 -5.56 -11.05 3.00
CA ILE A 122 -6.14 -11.86 1.90
C ILE A 122 -7.10 -12.94 2.40
N ARG A 123 -6.87 -13.51 3.59
CA ARG A 123 -7.72 -14.56 4.16
C ARG A 123 -9.05 -14.02 4.68
N GLU A 124 -9.03 -12.82 5.26
CA GLU A 124 -10.25 -12.11 5.64
C GLU A 124 -11.06 -11.77 4.39
N VAL A 125 -10.42 -11.20 3.37
CA VAL A 125 -11.05 -10.86 2.08
C VAL A 125 -11.60 -12.10 1.39
N GLU A 126 -10.89 -13.24 1.42
CA GLU A 126 -11.36 -14.53 0.91
C GLU A 126 -12.67 -14.95 1.60
N ASN A 127 -12.71 -14.91 2.93
CA ASN A 127 -13.89 -15.30 3.70
C ASN A 127 -15.09 -14.40 3.42
N ASP A 128 -14.87 -13.10 3.29
CA ASP A 128 -15.92 -12.10 3.13
C ASP A 128 -16.48 -12.04 1.70
N LEU A 129 -15.61 -12.13 0.69
CA LEU A 129 -15.97 -11.84 -0.70
C LEU A 129 -15.98 -13.07 -1.60
N LEU A 130 -15.02 -14.00 -1.48
CA LEU A 130 -14.85 -15.05 -2.49
C LEU A 130 -16.08 -15.99 -2.57
N SER A 131 -16.71 -16.24 -1.43
CA SER A 131 -17.91 -17.08 -1.35
C SER A 131 -19.17 -16.42 -1.91
N SER A 132 -19.24 -15.08 -1.92
CA SER A 132 -20.41 -14.32 -2.34
C SER A 132 -20.27 -13.79 -3.76
N ASN A 133 -19.10 -13.28 -4.11
CA ASN A 133 -18.78 -12.73 -5.42
C ASN A 133 -17.25 -12.79 -5.67
N ALA A 134 -16.83 -13.77 -6.46
CA ALA A 134 -15.43 -13.99 -6.77
C ALA A 134 -14.81 -12.83 -7.59
N MET A 135 -15.60 -12.15 -8.42
CA MET A 135 -15.15 -10.97 -9.15
C MET A 135 -14.76 -9.83 -8.18
N LYS A 136 -15.62 -9.53 -7.19
CA LYS A 136 -15.34 -8.55 -6.14
C LYS A 136 -14.13 -8.91 -5.31
N PHE A 137 -13.94 -10.20 -5.00
CA PHE A 137 -12.71 -10.67 -4.35
C PHE A 137 -11.48 -10.31 -5.19
N ILE A 138 -11.50 -10.64 -6.49
CA ILE A 138 -10.38 -10.38 -7.41
C ILE A 138 -10.07 -8.89 -7.49
N ASP A 139 -11.09 -8.04 -7.64
CA ASP A 139 -10.92 -6.60 -7.73
C ASP A 139 -10.40 -6.01 -6.42
N HIS A 140 -10.98 -6.41 -5.28
CA HIS A 140 -10.56 -5.93 -3.96
C HIS A 140 -9.10 -6.26 -3.63
N VAL A 141 -8.63 -7.47 -3.99
CA VAL A 141 -7.20 -7.82 -3.81
C VAL A 141 -6.31 -6.92 -4.67
N GLY A 142 -6.72 -6.61 -5.89
CA GLY A 142 -5.98 -5.68 -6.77
C GLY A 142 -5.89 -4.27 -6.20
N GLU A 143 -7.00 -3.74 -5.69
CA GLU A 143 -7.05 -2.43 -5.03
C GLU A 143 -6.18 -2.39 -3.77
N LEU A 144 -6.24 -3.45 -2.95
CA LEU A 144 -5.45 -3.58 -1.73
C LEU A 144 -3.94 -3.57 -2.02
N LEU A 145 -3.52 -4.31 -3.04
CA LEU A 145 -2.12 -4.38 -3.49
C LEU A 145 -1.65 -3.04 -4.05
N GLN A 146 -2.46 -2.41 -4.90
CA GLN A 146 -2.15 -1.11 -5.49
C GLN A 146 -1.99 -0.03 -4.40
N ALA A 147 -2.95 0.06 -3.47
CA ALA A 147 -2.88 1.02 -2.36
C ALA A 147 -1.68 0.77 -1.43
N TYR A 148 -1.30 -0.49 -1.21
CA TYR A 148 -0.08 -0.84 -0.47
C TYR A 148 1.18 -0.32 -1.19
N VAL A 149 1.30 -0.56 -2.49
CA VAL A 149 2.43 -0.09 -3.30
C VAL A 149 2.48 1.44 -3.31
N ASP A 150 1.36 2.12 -3.52
CA ASP A 150 1.30 3.59 -3.52
C ASP A 150 1.80 4.18 -2.20
N ARG A 151 1.34 3.65 -1.05
CA ARG A 151 1.81 4.11 0.27
C ARG A 151 3.31 3.85 0.47
N ARG A 152 3.81 2.68 0.07
CA ARG A 152 5.23 2.33 0.19
C ARG A 152 6.09 3.25 -0.67
N GLU A 153 5.71 3.46 -1.92
CA GLU A 153 6.47 4.29 -2.87
C GLU A 153 6.43 5.76 -2.46
N GLN A 154 5.32 6.26 -1.93
CA GLN A 154 5.27 7.60 -1.31
C GLN A 154 6.28 7.73 -0.15
N VAL A 155 6.40 6.71 0.71
CA VAL A 155 7.43 6.70 1.77
C VAL A 155 8.85 6.63 1.20
N ARG A 156 9.07 5.86 0.14
CA ARG A 156 10.37 5.82 -0.56
C ARG A 156 10.72 7.19 -1.12
N LEU A 157 9.78 7.88 -1.77
CA LEU A 157 9.98 9.20 -2.34
C LEU A 157 10.33 10.25 -1.28
N ILE A 158 9.66 10.29 -0.12
CA ILE A 158 10.04 11.28 0.90
C ILE A 158 11.44 11.01 1.46
N LYS A 159 11.88 9.75 1.55
CA LYS A 159 13.25 9.41 1.95
C LYS A 159 14.25 9.91 0.92
N GLU A 160 13.93 9.75 -0.37
CA GLU A 160 14.79 10.19 -1.48
C GLU A 160 14.87 11.72 -1.58
N LEU A 161 13.73 12.41 -1.50
CA LEU A 161 13.64 13.87 -1.68
C LEU A 161 14.05 14.65 -0.43
N TYR A 162 13.67 14.16 0.75
CA TYR A 162 13.73 14.92 2.01
C TYR A 162 14.47 14.18 3.14
N GLY A 163 15.13 13.05 2.86
CA GLY A 163 15.79 12.24 3.88
C GLY A 163 16.81 12.98 4.73
N ASN A 164 17.43 14.04 4.21
CA ASN A 164 18.38 14.87 4.96
C ASN A 164 17.71 15.78 6.03
N GLN A 165 16.41 16.02 5.90
CA GLN A 165 15.62 16.85 6.82
C GLN A 165 14.82 15.99 7.82
N ILE A 166 14.66 14.70 7.52
CA ILE A 166 13.92 13.74 8.34
C ILE A 166 14.91 13.07 9.30
N LEU A 167 14.74 13.32 10.59
CA LEU A 167 15.58 12.73 11.64
C LEU A 167 15.31 11.23 11.80
N ASP A 168 14.03 10.89 11.99
CA ASP A 168 13.56 9.54 12.23
C ASP A 168 12.36 9.29 11.33
N LEU A 169 12.29 8.11 10.71
CA LEU A 169 11.15 7.66 9.91
C LEU A 169 10.86 6.18 10.17
N TYR A 170 9.70 5.96 10.75
CA TYR A 170 9.12 4.65 11.02
C TYR A 170 7.94 4.40 10.10
N ASN A 171 7.80 3.15 9.65
CA ASN A 171 6.62 2.66 8.99
C ASN A 171 6.33 1.22 9.43
N SER A 172 5.05 0.92 9.61
CA SER A 172 4.56 -0.46 9.71
C SER A 172 4.72 -1.22 8.38
N LEU A 173 4.69 -2.55 8.42
CA LEU A 173 4.78 -3.38 7.20
C LEU A 173 3.70 -3.06 6.14
N PRO A 174 2.41 -2.86 6.48
CA PRO A 174 1.39 -2.50 5.50
C PRO A 174 1.38 -1.01 5.12
N PHE A 175 2.30 -0.22 5.69
CA PHE A 175 2.29 1.25 5.61
C PHE A 175 1.00 1.89 6.13
N HIS A 176 0.28 1.22 7.04
CA HIS A 176 -0.95 1.75 7.64
C HIS A 176 -0.70 2.68 8.85
N MET A 177 0.52 2.66 9.36
CA MET A 177 1.05 3.60 10.34
C MET A 177 2.41 4.07 9.87
N ILE A 178 2.56 5.39 9.73
CA ILE A 178 3.80 6.07 9.35
C ILE A 178 4.04 7.16 10.39
N GLU A 179 5.25 7.24 10.91
CA GLU A 179 5.65 8.27 11.85
C GLU A 179 7.01 8.81 11.47
N PHE A 180 7.14 10.13 11.42
CA PHE A 180 8.43 10.75 11.16
C PHE A 180 8.62 12.05 11.91
N VAL A 181 9.88 12.41 12.03
CA VAL A 181 10.34 13.54 12.82
C VAL A 181 11.15 14.48 11.94
N LEU A 182 10.85 15.77 12.04
CA LEU A 182 11.67 16.84 11.48
C LEU A 182 12.38 17.59 12.62
N ASP A 183 13.61 18.03 12.38
CA ASP A 183 14.27 19.01 13.24
C ASP A 183 14.23 20.37 12.55
N ASP A 184 13.74 21.36 13.28
CA ASP A 184 13.88 22.77 12.95
C ASP A 184 14.64 23.46 14.10
N SER A 185 15.35 24.55 13.81
CA SER A 185 16.22 25.21 14.79
C SER A 185 15.51 25.58 16.09
N ASP A 186 14.21 25.84 16.06
CA ASP A 186 13.43 26.26 17.23
C ASP A 186 12.40 25.22 17.70
N CYS A 187 12.15 24.16 16.92
CA CYS A 187 11.18 23.13 17.28
C CYS A 187 11.47 21.76 16.65
N LYS A 188 11.11 20.70 17.37
CA LYS A 188 11.04 19.34 16.82
C LYS A 188 9.63 19.09 16.35
N ILE A 189 9.43 18.54 15.16
CA ILE A 189 8.07 18.24 14.66
C ILE A 189 7.89 16.74 14.58
N THR A 190 6.79 16.24 15.11
CA THR A 190 6.38 14.84 14.99
C THR A 190 5.12 14.75 14.13
N VAL A 191 5.20 13.97 13.07
CA VAL A 191 4.08 13.65 12.19
C VAL A 191 3.71 12.19 12.40
N THR A 192 2.44 11.93 12.69
CA THR A 192 1.88 10.57 12.79
C THR A 192 0.70 10.43 11.84
N LEU A 193 0.79 9.46 10.92
CA LEU A 193 -0.22 9.16 9.93
C LEU A 193 -0.81 7.77 10.18
N ARG A 194 -2.13 7.65 10.03
CA ARG A 194 -2.85 6.38 10.16
C ARG A 194 -3.80 6.19 8.98
N TYR A 195 -3.79 4.98 8.45
CA TYR A 195 -4.65 4.51 7.37
C TYR A 195 -5.52 3.40 7.94
N THR A 196 -6.68 3.77 8.45
CA THR A 196 -7.62 2.80 9.03
C THR A 196 -8.27 1.92 7.96
N ASP A 197 -8.32 2.43 6.73
CA ASP A 197 -8.74 1.69 5.55
C ASP A 197 -7.50 1.42 4.69
N LEU A 198 -7.21 0.14 4.44
CA LEU A 198 -6.04 -0.29 3.66
C LEU A 198 -6.23 -0.11 2.16
N LEU A 199 -7.43 0.25 1.68
CA LEU A 199 -7.67 0.66 0.30
C LEU A 199 -7.32 2.13 0.05
N CYS A 200 -7.18 2.94 1.12
CA CYS A 200 -6.89 4.36 1.00
C CYS A 200 -5.40 4.64 0.75
N VAL A 201 -5.09 5.37 -0.32
CA VAL A 201 -3.72 5.86 -0.60
C VAL A 201 -3.34 7.04 0.30
N LEU A 202 -4.32 7.81 0.77
CA LEU A 202 -4.15 8.94 1.69
C LEU A 202 -4.51 8.55 3.13
N PRO A 203 -3.85 9.13 4.15
CA PRO A 203 -4.12 8.80 5.54
C PRO A 203 -5.51 9.26 5.95
N THR A 204 -6.25 8.37 6.62
CA THR A 204 -7.57 8.69 7.18
C THR A 204 -7.46 9.56 8.43
N ARG A 205 -6.31 9.52 9.12
CA ARG A 205 -6.00 10.39 10.25
C ARG A 205 -4.55 10.85 10.17
N ALA A 206 -4.34 12.14 10.39
CA ALA A 206 -3.04 12.76 10.52
C ALA A 206 -2.98 13.53 11.84
N ARG A 207 -1.84 13.46 12.52
CA ARG A 207 -1.53 14.25 13.71
C ARG A 207 -0.16 14.88 13.53
N VAL A 208 -0.08 16.19 13.65
CA VAL A 208 1.18 16.94 13.49
C VAL A 208 1.39 17.81 14.72
N LEU A 209 2.49 17.59 15.42
CA LEU A 209 2.84 18.29 16.65
C LEU A 209 4.20 18.96 16.53
N ALA A 210 4.25 20.26 16.83
CA ALA A 210 5.48 21.00 17.04
C ALA A 210 5.83 21.03 18.54
N TRP A 211 7.04 20.62 18.88
CA TRP A 211 7.61 20.59 20.21
C TRP A 211 8.65 21.73 20.32
N PRO A 212 8.33 22.84 20.99
CA PRO A 212 9.28 23.94 21.14
C PRO A 212 10.54 23.47 21.87
N VAL A 213 11.71 23.76 21.33
CA VAL A 213 12.97 23.48 22.01
C VAL A 213 13.34 24.74 22.78
N HIS A 214 13.34 24.68 24.12
CA HIS A 214 13.89 25.78 24.90
C HIS A 214 15.40 25.85 24.68
N HIS A 215 15.83 26.75 23.80
CA HIS A 215 17.18 27.28 23.91
C HIS A 215 17.25 28.06 25.21
N SER A 216 17.71 27.42 26.28
CA SER A 216 18.25 28.14 27.43
C SER A 216 19.34 29.05 26.87
N ARG A 217 19.01 30.34 26.68
CA ARG A 217 19.89 31.37 26.14
C ARG A 217 21.31 31.14 26.64
N ARG A 218 22.20 30.68 25.76
CA ARG A 218 23.63 30.64 26.05
C ARG A 218 24.07 32.10 26.07
N ASN A 219 24.29 32.58 27.29
CA ASN A 219 24.52 33.97 27.62
C ASN A 219 25.49 34.69 26.68
N CYS A 220 25.10 35.91 26.31
CA CYS A 220 26.01 36.99 25.96
C CYS A 220 27.09 37.14 27.05
N PRO A 221 28.34 37.49 26.70
CA PRO A 221 29.37 37.76 27.68
C PRO A 221 29.07 39.11 28.35
N SER A 222 28.83 39.10 29.66
CA SER A 222 28.90 40.32 30.48
C SER A 222 29.96 40.11 31.55
N PRO A 223 30.95 41.00 31.67
CA PRO A 223 32.04 40.85 32.62
C PRO A 223 31.57 41.25 34.02
N GLY A 224 31.85 40.38 34.99
CA GLY A 224 31.77 40.71 36.42
C GLY A 224 30.49 40.29 37.12
N SER A 225 30.52 39.13 37.76
CA SER A 225 29.89 38.94 39.08
C SER A 225 30.41 37.64 39.69
N ILE A 226 31.31 37.78 40.68
CA ILE A 226 31.68 36.74 41.62
C ILE A 226 30.60 36.75 42.73
N TYR A 227 30.32 35.57 43.29
CA TYR A 227 29.52 35.24 44.48
C TYR A 227 28.15 34.57 44.25
N ASN A 228 28.15 33.24 44.52
CA ASN A 228 27.17 32.45 45.29
C ASN A 228 25.66 32.72 45.12
N ARG A 229 24.92 31.69 44.67
CA ARG A 229 23.87 31.05 45.48
C ARG A 229 23.38 29.72 44.88
N LYS A 230 23.48 28.66 45.69
CA LYS A 230 22.64 27.45 45.59
C LYS A 230 21.17 27.88 45.54
N GLY A 231 20.46 27.50 44.47
CA GLY A 231 19.02 27.64 44.35
C GLY A 231 18.47 26.42 43.64
N ASN A 232 17.58 25.69 44.32
CA ASN A 232 16.79 24.58 43.79
C ASN A 232 16.10 25.00 42.48
N GLY A 233 16.55 24.45 41.35
CA GLY A 233 15.86 24.55 40.08
C GLY A 233 14.81 23.45 39.98
N VAL A 234 13.55 23.81 40.25
CA VAL A 234 12.38 23.03 39.86
C VAL A 234 12.51 22.65 38.39
N PHE A 235 12.39 21.36 38.07
CA PHE A 235 12.35 20.84 36.71
C PHE A 235 11.37 21.69 35.89
N GLY A 236 11.90 22.48 34.94
CA GLY A 236 11.09 23.31 34.06
C GLY A 236 10.06 22.43 33.34
N SER A 237 8.79 22.84 33.39
CA SER A 237 7.70 22.19 32.68
C SER A 237 8.08 22.08 31.20
N GLN A 238 8.13 20.86 30.67
CA GLN A 238 8.31 20.65 29.23
C GLN A 238 7.23 21.45 28.48
N PRO A 239 7.59 22.24 27.46
CA PRO A 239 6.62 23.05 26.73
C PRO A 239 5.59 22.13 26.09
N SER A 240 4.31 22.47 26.27
CA SER A 240 3.22 21.68 25.69
C SER A 240 3.32 21.69 24.16
N PRO A 241 3.15 20.53 23.49
CA PRO A 241 3.18 20.48 22.04
C PRO A 241 2.08 21.34 21.44
N ILE A 242 2.38 21.98 20.32
CA ILE A 242 1.40 22.74 19.54
C ILE A 242 0.94 21.88 18.36
N ARG A 243 -0.36 21.78 18.16
CA ARG A 243 -0.95 21.04 17.04
C ARG A 243 -0.96 21.90 15.78
N LEU A 244 -0.45 21.38 14.67
CA LEU A 244 -0.43 22.07 13.37
C LEU A 244 -1.59 21.59 12.50
N SER A 245 -2.78 22.19 12.69
CA SER A 245 -4.01 21.77 12.00
C SER A 245 -3.91 21.88 10.46
N TYR A 246 -3.23 22.90 9.94
CA TYR A 246 -3.04 23.09 8.49
C TYR A 246 -2.29 21.90 7.87
N ALA A 247 -1.24 21.43 8.54
CA ALA A 247 -0.44 20.31 8.08
C ALA A 247 -1.21 18.99 8.17
N GLU A 248 -2.00 18.80 9.24
CA GLU A 248 -2.88 17.64 9.34
C GLU A 248 -3.91 17.57 8.23
N GLU A 249 -4.41 18.72 7.78
CA GLU A 249 -5.33 18.81 6.64
C GLU A 249 -4.60 18.52 5.31
N ALA A 250 -3.41 19.08 5.10
CA ALA A 250 -2.57 18.79 3.94
C ALA A 250 -2.30 17.29 3.80
N PHE A 251 -1.88 16.61 4.88
CA PHE A 251 -1.64 15.15 4.84
C PHE A 251 -2.90 14.34 4.53
N ARG A 252 -4.11 14.83 4.85
CA ARG A 252 -5.36 14.13 4.51
C ARG A 252 -5.81 14.33 3.06
N MET A 253 -5.30 15.34 2.37
CA MET A 253 -5.78 15.74 1.04
C MET A 253 -4.75 15.61 -0.08
N MET A 254 -3.48 15.48 0.26
CA MET A 254 -2.35 15.46 -0.69
C MET A 254 -1.51 14.19 -0.51
N SER A 255 -0.74 13.83 -1.53
CA SER A 255 0.23 12.75 -1.40
C SER A 255 1.29 13.08 -0.34
N LEU A 256 1.95 12.06 0.21
CA LEU A 256 2.93 12.24 1.29
C LEU A 256 4.06 13.25 0.94
N PRO A 257 4.67 13.23 -0.26
CA PRO A 257 5.69 14.22 -0.62
C PRO A 257 5.14 15.64 -0.73
N GLU A 258 3.95 15.80 -1.31
CA GLU A 258 3.30 17.11 -1.46
C GLU A 258 2.89 17.70 -0.11
N ALA A 259 2.27 16.90 0.76
CA ALA A 259 1.90 17.30 2.10
C ALA A 259 3.12 17.63 2.97
N TYR A 260 4.23 16.92 2.78
CA TYR A 260 5.51 17.26 3.42
C TYR A 260 6.01 18.63 2.97
N ALA A 261 5.99 18.92 1.66
CA ALA A 261 6.39 20.23 1.14
C ALA A 261 5.51 21.35 1.70
N GLU A 262 4.19 21.13 1.77
CA GLU A 262 3.22 22.07 2.34
C GLU A 262 3.46 22.33 3.84
N LEU A 263 3.81 21.28 4.60
CA LEU A 263 4.19 21.39 6.01
C LEU A 263 5.38 22.34 6.16
N VAL A 264 6.48 22.06 5.46
CA VAL A 264 7.75 22.81 5.60
C VAL A 264 7.62 24.24 5.08
N LEU A 265 6.89 24.45 3.98
CA LEU A 265 6.71 25.76 3.37
C LEU A 265 6.05 26.77 4.32
N ASN A 266 5.00 26.35 5.03
CA ASN A 266 4.23 27.23 5.91
C ASN A 266 4.72 27.26 7.36
N LEU A 267 5.62 26.33 7.72
CA LEU A 267 6.06 26.15 9.10
C LEU A 267 6.66 27.44 9.73
N PRO A 268 7.58 28.18 9.09
CA PRO A 268 8.19 29.36 9.70
C PRO A 268 7.15 30.42 10.09
N GLN A 269 6.22 30.73 9.19
CA GLN A 269 5.17 31.72 9.42
C GLN A 269 4.25 31.31 10.57
N VAL A 270 3.90 30.03 10.66
CA VAL A 270 3.03 29.51 11.72
C VAL A 270 3.74 29.54 13.07
N LEU A 271 5.03 29.19 13.13
CA LEU A 271 5.82 29.26 14.36
C LEU A 271 5.94 30.70 14.87
N GLU A 272 6.19 31.67 14.00
CA GLU A 272 6.21 33.10 14.37
C GLU A 272 4.89 33.56 15.00
N GLN A 273 3.76 33.20 14.39
CA GLN A 273 2.43 33.55 14.91
C GLN A 273 2.19 32.93 16.30
N ILE A 274 2.60 31.67 16.50
CA ILE A 274 2.42 30.98 17.79
C ILE A 274 3.31 31.61 18.88
N LEU A 275 4.56 31.96 18.55
CA LEU A 275 5.48 32.61 19.47
C LEU A 275 4.98 34.01 19.87
N GLN A 276 4.44 34.77 18.92
CA GLN A 276 3.83 36.08 19.20
C GLN A 276 2.59 35.96 20.10
N GLN A 277 1.74 34.96 19.89
CA GLN A 277 0.54 34.73 20.72
C GLN A 277 0.86 34.29 22.15
N LYS A 278 1.99 33.60 22.38
CA LYS A 278 2.43 33.19 23.73
C LYS A 278 3.21 34.28 24.47
N GLY A 279 3.63 35.34 23.78
CA GLY A 279 4.36 36.48 24.35
C GLY A 279 3.46 37.64 24.82
N ALA A 280 2.15 37.57 24.59
CA ALA A 280 1.13 38.52 25.04
C ALA A 280 0.34 37.98 26.24
#